data_AF-A0A3A4PM65-F1
#
_entry.id   AF-A0A3A4PM65-F1
#
_cell.length_a   1.000
_cell.length_b   1.000
_cell.length_c   1.000
_cell.angle_alpha   90.00
_cell.angle_beta   90.00
_cell.angle_gamma   90.00
#
_symmetry.space_group_name_H-M   'P 1'
#
loop_
_entity.id
_entity.type
_entity.pdbx_description
1 polymer ?
#
loop_
_entity_poly.entity_id
_entity_poly.type
_entity_poly.pdbx_seq_one_letter_code
_entity_poly.pdbx_strand_id
1 'polypeptide(L)'
;MLSNGAGPMIGAIDLFPHAGLDLVDLHRESVGAMRDHFSFFYLVENPVDVTGSASAADYEFVMRTLMQDDRVDIIMPYFVFQDTPLDESIVERMDALNGESGKPIIGCAIGGPYTRKMIDALEAVGVPVLSDVADWVAAASALVRWGELTGR
;
A
#
# COMPACT_ATOMS: atom_id res chain seq x y z
N MET A 1 1.80 -5.55 -0.04
CA MET A 1 1.58 -4.48 0.97
C MET A 1 2.84 -3.64 1.07
N LEU A 2 2.76 -2.34 1.33
CA LEU A 2 3.92 -1.47 1.53
C LEU A 2 3.71 -0.46 2.67
N SER A 3 4.78 0.00 3.32
CA SER A 3 4.70 1.03 4.36
C SER A 3 6.04 1.70 4.64
N ASN A 4 6.01 2.95 5.12
CA ASN A 4 7.13 3.63 5.77
C ASN A 4 7.22 3.38 7.29
N GLY A 5 6.29 2.60 7.85
CA GLY A 5 6.32 2.12 9.23
C GLY A 5 5.87 0.66 9.33
N ALA A 6 6.75 -0.23 9.76
CA ALA A 6 6.52 -1.68 9.73
C ALA A 6 5.39 -2.18 10.65
N GLY A 7 5.20 -1.58 11.82
CA GLY A 7 4.32 -2.10 12.88
C GLY A 7 2.88 -2.40 12.42
N PRO A 8 2.19 -1.45 11.78
CA PRO A 8 0.84 -1.66 11.26
C PRO A 8 0.72 -2.77 10.21
N MET A 9 1.75 -3.02 9.40
CA MET A 9 1.74 -4.13 8.44
C MET A 9 1.76 -5.48 9.14
N ILE A 10 2.54 -5.61 10.23
CA ILE A 10 2.55 -6.85 11.04
C ILE A 10 1.16 -7.11 11.63
N GLY A 11 0.54 -6.06 12.21
CA GLY A 11 -0.83 -6.17 12.72
C GLY A 11 -1.86 -6.56 11.66
N ALA A 12 -1.69 -6.09 10.41
CA ALA A 12 -2.54 -6.49 9.30
C ALA A 12 -2.32 -7.97 8.93
N ILE A 13 -1.06 -8.40 8.83
CA ILE A 13 -0.68 -9.78 8.48
C ILE A 13 -1.22 -10.79 9.49
N ASP A 14 -1.25 -10.46 10.78
CA ASP A 14 -1.84 -11.34 11.81
C ASP A 14 -3.34 -11.62 11.57
N LEU A 15 -4.05 -10.74 10.86
CA LEU A 15 -5.47 -10.90 10.53
C LEU A 15 -5.71 -11.67 9.22
N PHE A 16 -4.71 -11.78 8.34
CA PHE A 16 -4.84 -12.38 7.01
C PHE A 16 -5.38 -13.83 7.01
N PRO A 17 -4.93 -14.74 7.90
CA PRO A 17 -5.42 -16.13 7.91
C PRO A 17 -6.93 -16.27 8.10
N HIS A 18 -7.57 -15.30 8.75
CA HIS A 18 -9.02 -15.29 8.98
C HIS A 18 -9.79 -14.45 7.94
N ALA A 19 -9.08 -13.71 7.10
CA ALA A 19 -9.61 -12.78 6.12
C ALA A 19 -9.60 -13.35 4.68
N GLY A 20 -9.06 -14.55 4.47
CA GLY A 20 -8.91 -15.12 3.12
C GLY A 20 -7.91 -14.32 2.27
N LEU A 21 -6.87 -13.78 2.93
CA LEU A 21 -5.80 -13.01 2.31
C LEU A 21 -4.48 -13.73 2.57
N ASP A 22 -3.55 -13.60 1.63
CA ASP A 22 -2.21 -14.16 1.75
C ASP A 22 -1.17 -13.14 1.27
N LEU A 23 0.05 -13.25 1.81
CA LEU A 23 1.20 -12.59 1.23
C LEU A 23 1.74 -13.44 0.09
N VAL A 24 1.87 -12.82 -1.08
CA VAL A 24 2.48 -13.46 -2.25
C VAL A 24 3.98 -13.23 -2.27
N ASP A 25 4.72 -14.22 -2.75
CA ASP A 25 6.12 -14.04 -3.13
C ASP A 25 6.16 -13.21 -4.42
N LEU A 26 6.74 -12.01 -4.37
CA LEU A 26 6.91 -11.17 -5.56
C LEU A 26 7.80 -11.86 -6.60
N HIS A 27 7.68 -11.48 -7.86
CA HIS A 27 8.62 -11.90 -8.88
C HIS A 27 10.03 -11.40 -8.55
N ARG A 28 11.03 -12.21 -8.91
CA ARG A 28 12.44 -11.83 -8.75
C ARG A 28 12.79 -10.55 -9.50
N GLU A 29 12.10 -10.26 -10.60
CA GLU A 29 12.25 -9.02 -11.36
C GLU A 29 11.79 -7.82 -10.55
N SER A 30 10.60 -7.88 -9.94
CA SER A 30 10.06 -6.83 -9.06
C SER A 30 10.98 -6.56 -7.87
N VAL A 31 11.42 -7.63 -7.19
CA VAL A 31 12.38 -7.52 -6.07
C VAL A 31 13.71 -6.95 -6.55
N GLY A 32 14.20 -7.40 -7.72
CA GLY A 32 15.44 -6.90 -8.32
C GLY A 32 15.38 -5.40 -8.63
N ALA A 33 14.32 -4.94 -9.28
CA ALA A 33 14.09 -3.54 -9.59
C ALA A 33 14.07 -2.67 -8.33
N MET A 34 13.43 -3.14 -7.25
CA MET A 34 13.43 -2.43 -5.97
C MET A 34 14.79 -2.45 -5.27
N ARG A 35 15.55 -3.56 -5.33
CA ARG A 35 16.92 -3.62 -4.78
C ARG A 35 17.89 -2.70 -5.50
N ASP A 36 17.71 -2.50 -6.80
CA ASP A 36 18.55 -1.61 -7.60
C ASP A 36 18.21 -0.13 -7.37
N HIS A 37 16.95 0.16 -7.02
CA HIS A 37 16.48 1.51 -6.73
C HIS A 37 16.78 1.96 -5.30
N PHE A 38 16.60 1.08 -4.32
CA PHE A 38 16.71 1.40 -2.90
C PHE A 38 18.07 1.04 -2.30
N SER A 39 18.43 1.75 -1.23
CA SER A 39 19.58 1.38 -0.41
C SER A 39 19.30 0.09 0.38
N PHE A 40 20.37 -0.58 0.83
CA PHE A 40 20.33 -1.90 1.46
C PHE A 40 19.45 -2.04 2.71
N PHE A 41 19.03 -0.93 3.31
CA PHE A 41 18.23 -0.91 4.54
C PHE A 41 16.72 -0.95 4.29
N TYR A 42 16.27 -0.85 3.04
CA TYR A 42 14.89 -1.09 2.65
C TYR A 42 14.63 -2.60 2.60
N LEU A 43 13.45 -3.04 3.05
CA LEU A 43 13.03 -4.44 2.89
C LEU A 43 12.11 -4.51 1.69
N VAL A 44 12.61 -5.07 0.59
CA VAL A 44 11.93 -5.02 -0.72
C VAL A 44 11.34 -6.37 -1.15
N GLU A 45 11.09 -7.24 -0.18
CA GLU A 45 10.25 -8.43 -0.32
C GLU A 45 8.77 -8.04 -0.05
N ASN A 46 7.86 -9.01 0.12
CA ASN A 46 6.48 -8.73 0.55
C ASN A 46 6.29 -9.07 2.04
N PRO A 47 5.89 -8.11 2.89
CA PRO A 47 5.58 -6.70 2.57
C PRO A 47 6.84 -5.85 2.30
N VAL A 48 6.66 -4.78 1.52
CA VAL A 48 7.72 -3.81 1.22
C VAL A 48 7.80 -2.76 2.34
N ASP A 49 8.88 -2.75 3.10
CA ASP A 49 9.17 -1.70 4.09
C ASP A 49 10.11 -0.66 3.47
N VAL A 50 9.53 0.50 3.14
CA VAL A 50 10.25 1.65 2.59
C VAL A 50 10.87 2.54 3.68
N THR A 51 10.67 2.21 4.95
CA THR A 51 11.21 2.92 6.12
C THR A 51 10.72 4.37 6.24
N GLY A 52 10.95 5.00 7.40
CA GLY A 52 10.61 6.42 7.60
C GLY A 52 11.41 7.41 6.75
N SER A 53 12.32 6.92 5.89
CA SER A 53 13.07 7.74 4.92
C SER A 53 12.35 7.87 3.58
N ALA A 54 11.24 7.15 3.37
CA ALA A 54 10.53 7.13 2.09
C ALA A 54 9.86 8.45 1.74
N SER A 55 10.16 8.94 0.56
CA SER A 55 9.49 10.05 -0.09
C SER A 55 8.23 9.61 -0.84
N ALA A 56 7.41 10.58 -1.26
CA ALA A 56 6.26 10.30 -2.13
C ALA A 56 6.68 9.64 -3.47
N ALA A 57 7.88 9.94 -3.98
CA ALA A 57 8.42 9.31 -5.18
C ALA A 57 8.81 7.83 -4.95
N ASP A 58 9.30 7.50 -3.76
CA ASP A 58 9.60 6.12 -3.37
C ASP A 58 8.33 5.27 -3.29
N TYR A 59 7.26 5.84 -2.72
CA TYR A 59 5.94 5.23 -2.74
C TYR A 59 5.46 4.98 -4.17
N GLU A 60 5.55 5.98 -5.05
CA GLU A 60 5.15 5.82 -6.44
C GLU A 60 5.93 4.71 -7.15
N PHE A 61 7.26 4.66 -6.96
CA PHE A 61 8.10 3.63 -7.54
C PHE A 61 7.68 2.21 -7.09
N VAL A 62 7.47 2.00 -5.79
CA VAL A 62 7.02 0.70 -5.27
C VAL A 62 5.63 0.36 -5.77
N MET A 63 4.69 1.31 -5.70
CA MET A 63 3.31 1.13 -6.19
C MET A 63 3.30 0.68 -7.65
N ARG A 64 4.04 1.38 -8.54
CA ARG A 64 4.16 1.01 -9.95
C ARG A 64 4.74 -0.39 -10.13
N THR A 65 5.76 -0.74 -9.35
CA THR A 65 6.36 -2.08 -9.38
C THR A 65 5.34 -3.16 -9.00
N LEU A 66 4.58 -2.96 -7.91
CA LEU A 66 3.52 -3.89 -7.48
C LEU A 66 2.34 -3.95 -8.46
N MET A 67 2.01 -2.85 -9.13
CA MET A 67 0.99 -2.82 -10.18
C MET A 67 1.36 -3.74 -11.35
N GLN A 68 2.63 -3.83 -11.72
CA GLN A 68 3.11 -4.67 -12.82
C GLN A 68 3.34 -6.14 -12.44
N ASP A 69 3.50 -6.45 -11.14
CA ASP A 69 3.71 -7.83 -10.68
C ASP A 69 2.40 -8.62 -10.71
N ASP A 70 2.21 -9.51 -11.68
CA ASP A 70 0.96 -10.27 -11.87
C ASP A 70 0.59 -11.24 -10.73
N ARG A 71 1.45 -11.41 -9.72
CA ARG A 71 1.12 -12.16 -8.50
C ARG A 71 0.39 -11.30 -7.46
N VAL A 72 0.42 -9.98 -7.61
CA VAL A 72 -0.22 -9.05 -6.68
C VAL A 72 -1.64 -8.75 -7.17
N ASP A 73 -2.66 -9.15 -6.40
CA ASP A 73 -4.06 -8.86 -6.74
C ASP A 73 -4.55 -7.52 -6.16
N ILE A 74 -4.09 -7.16 -4.95
CA ILE A 74 -4.51 -5.97 -4.21
C ILE A 74 -3.28 -5.23 -3.70
N ILE A 75 -3.26 -3.90 -3.89
CA ILE A 75 -2.19 -3.05 -3.38
C ILE A 75 -2.67 -2.34 -2.11
N MET A 76 -1.93 -2.59 -1.04
CA MET A 76 -2.26 -2.13 0.31
C MET A 76 -1.13 -1.23 0.82
N PRO A 77 -1.13 0.09 0.54
CA PRO A 77 -0.20 1.05 1.15
C PRO A 77 -0.64 1.44 2.56
N TYR A 78 0.30 1.46 3.51
CA TYR A 78 0.12 2.10 4.80
C TYR A 78 0.96 3.39 4.84
N PHE A 79 0.40 4.49 5.35
CA PHE A 79 1.07 5.78 5.41
C PHE A 79 1.26 6.27 6.85
N VAL A 80 2.52 6.56 7.20
CA VAL A 80 2.89 7.38 8.36
C VAL A 80 3.18 8.80 7.85
N PHE A 81 2.17 9.65 7.79
CA PHE A 81 2.29 11.02 7.26
C PHE A 81 3.16 11.96 8.12
N GLN A 82 3.51 11.55 9.34
CA GLN A 82 4.40 12.32 10.22
C GLN A 82 5.86 12.28 9.76
N ASP A 83 6.22 11.33 8.90
CA ASP A 83 7.58 11.21 8.37
C ASP A 83 7.84 12.30 7.34
N THR A 84 8.83 13.15 7.61
CA THR A 84 9.10 14.38 6.84
C THR A 84 9.32 14.17 5.33
N PRO A 85 9.97 13.09 4.85
CA PRO A 85 10.14 12.88 3.41
C PRO A 85 8.83 12.61 2.67
N LEU A 86 7.80 12.10 3.35
CA LEU A 86 6.47 11.85 2.78
C LEU A 86 5.64 13.14 2.81
N ASP A 87 5.75 13.93 1.73
CA ASP A 87 5.04 15.20 1.59
C ASP A 87 3.63 15.05 0.96
N GLU A 88 2.92 16.17 0.87
CA GLU A 88 1.56 16.21 0.30
C GLU A 88 1.50 15.87 -1.19
N SER A 89 2.65 15.79 -1.91
CA SER A 89 2.68 15.37 -3.32
C SER A 89 2.27 13.91 -3.52
N ILE A 90 2.22 13.12 -2.45
CA ILE A 90 1.66 11.77 -2.47
C ILE A 90 0.21 11.76 -3.00
N VAL A 91 -0.58 12.81 -2.77
CA VAL A 91 -1.98 12.85 -3.22
C VAL A 91 -2.06 12.86 -4.75
N GLU A 92 -1.29 13.73 -5.42
CA GLU A 92 -1.24 13.80 -6.88
C GLU A 92 -0.70 12.50 -7.50
N ARG A 93 0.31 11.90 -6.87
CA ARG A 93 0.86 10.61 -7.32
C ARG A 93 -0.15 9.48 -7.17
N MET A 94 -0.86 9.43 -6.06
CA MET A 94 -1.88 8.40 -5.82
C MET A 94 -3.09 8.56 -6.74
N ASP A 95 -3.49 9.78 -7.10
CA ASP A 95 -4.50 10.05 -8.13
C ASP A 95 -4.10 9.45 -9.47
N ALA A 96 -2.87 9.75 -9.94
CA ALA A 96 -2.34 9.19 -11.17
C ALA A 96 -2.27 7.66 -11.14
N LEU A 97 -1.75 7.08 -10.05
CA LEU A 97 -1.67 5.63 -9.87
C LEU A 97 -3.05 4.97 -9.86
N ASN A 98 -4.03 5.59 -9.22
CA ASN A 98 -5.40 5.08 -9.16
C ASN A 98 -6.05 5.05 -10.56
N GLY A 99 -5.83 6.10 -11.37
CA GLY A 99 -6.33 6.16 -12.74
C GLY A 99 -5.66 5.17 -13.70
N GLU A 100 -4.41 4.78 -13.42
CA GLU A 100 -3.65 3.82 -14.22
C GLU A 100 -3.82 2.36 -13.77
N SER A 101 -4.22 2.12 -12.52
CA SER A 101 -4.22 0.79 -11.91
C SER A 101 -5.34 -0.08 -12.45
N GLY A 102 -4.97 -1.27 -12.95
CA GLY A 102 -5.91 -2.37 -13.17
C GLY A 102 -6.27 -3.13 -11.89
N LYS A 103 -5.64 -2.80 -10.76
CA LYS A 103 -5.76 -3.49 -9.47
C LYS A 103 -6.30 -2.56 -8.39
N PRO A 104 -7.15 -3.03 -7.47
CA PRO A 104 -7.63 -2.19 -6.38
C PRO A 104 -6.49 -1.72 -5.48
N ILE A 105 -6.53 -0.42 -5.15
CA ILE A 105 -5.66 0.22 -4.16
C ILE A 105 -6.53 0.59 -2.96
N ILE A 106 -6.15 0.11 -1.79
CA ILE A 106 -6.82 0.43 -0.51
C ILE A 106 -5.75 0.82 0.51
N GLY A 107 -5.73 2.09 0.89
CA GLY A 107 -4.75 2.62 1.83
C GLY A 107 -5.15 2.46 3.30
N CYS A 108 -4.20 2.60 4.20
CA CYS A 108 -4.46 2.78 5.62
C CYS A 108 -3.53 3.83 6.21
N ALA A 109 -4.04 4.67 7.10
CA ALA A 109 -3.23 5.65 7.83
C ALA A 109 -3.89 5.93 9.18
N ILE A 110 -3.12 5.86 10.26
CA ILE A 110 -3.63 6.09 11.61
C ILE A 110 -2.89 7.27 12.21
N GLY A 111 -3.62 8.26 12.70
CA GLY A 111 -2.99 9.41 13.34
C GLY A 111 -3.92 10.57 13.67
N GLY A 112 -3.28 11.70 13.95
CA GLY A 112 -3.93 12.93 14.41
C GLY A 112 -4.58 13.76 13.30
N PRO A 113 -4.82 15.05 13.54
CA PRO A 113 -5.49 15.94 12.58
C PRO A 113 -4.83 16.01 11.20
N TYR A 114 -3.49 15.99 11.15
CA TYR A 114 -2.77 16.01 9.87
C TYR A 114 -3.00 14.74 9.04
N THR A 115 -2.95 13.56 9.68
CA THR A 115 -3.28 12.29 9.03
C THR A 115 -4.70 12.31 8.46
N ARG A 116 -5.68 12.83 9.22
CA ARG A 116 -7.06 12.97 8.72
C ARG A 116 -7.15 13.89 7.50
N LYS A 117 -6.47 15.04 7.50
CA LYS A 117 -6.38 15.92 6.33
C LYS A 117 -5.88 15.15 5.09
N MET A 118 -4.84 14.33 5.26
CA MET A 118 -4.27 13.54 4.16
C MET A 118 -5.19 12.41 3.69
N ILE A 119 -5.90 11.74 4.63
CA ILE A 119 -6.95 10.77 4.30
C ILE A 119 -8.03 11.44 3.45
N ASP A 120 -8.59 12.56 3.90
CA ASP A 120 -9.63 13.31 3.17
C ASP A 120 -9.17 13.70 1.76
N ALA A 121 -7.89 14.09 1.61
CA ALA A 121 -7.32 14.45 0.32
C ALA A 121 -7.15 13.26 -0.63
N LEU A 122 -6.75 12.09 -0.11
CA LEU A 122 -6.64 10.85 -0.88
C LEU A 122 -8.01 10.30 -1.28
N GLU A 123 -9.00 10.37 -0.37
CA GLU A 123 -10.36 9.96 -0.68
C GLU A 123 -11.01 10.87 -1.73
N ALA A 124 -10.70 12.17 -1.73
CA ALA A 124 -11.18 13.12 -2.73
C ALA A 124 -10.70 12.80 -4.17
N VAL A 125 -9.57 12.08 -4.30
CA VAL A 125 -9.05 11.57 -5.59
C VAL A 125 -9.42 10.09 -5.83
N GLY A 126 -10.37 9.56 -5.05
CA GLY A 126 -10.92 8.22 -5.24
C GLY A 126 -10.05 7.09 -4.70
N VAL A 127 -9.05 7.37 -3.89
CA VAL A 127 -8.24 6.36 -3.20
C VAL A 127 -8.79 6.15 -1.79
N PRO A 128 -9.45 5.01 -1.49
CA PRO A 128 -9.97 4.75 -0.15
C PRO A 128 -8.83 4.58 0.85
N VAL A 129 -8.85 5.33 1.96
CA VAL A 129 -7.83 5.23 3.02
C VAL A 129 -8.48 5.05 4.38
N LEU A 130 -8.32 3.85 4.95
CA LEU A 130 -8.96 3.46 6.20
C LEU A 130 -8.13 3.92 7.40
N SER A 131 -8.79 4.27 8.50
CA SER A 131 -8.13 4.74 9.73
C SER A 131 -7.97 3.67 10.81
N ASP A 132 -8.21 2.41 10.46
CA ASP A 132 -8.07 1.25 11.35
C ASP A 132 -7.52 0.05 10.55
N VAL A 133 -6.67 -0.76 11.20
CA VAL A 133 -6.02 -1.91 10.56
C VAL A 133 -7.03 -3.04 10.28
N ALA A 134 -7.97 -3.28 11.17
CA ALA A 134 -8.98 -4.32 10.96
C ALA A 134 -9.94 -3.94 9.83
N ASP A 135 -10.34 -2.67 9.75
CA ASP A 135 -11.15 -2.17 8.63
C ASP A 135 -10.41 -2.24 7.30
N TRP A 136 -9.11 -1.95 7.30
CA TRP A 136 -8.26 -2.08 6.12
C TRP A 136 -8.18 -3.52 5.59
N VAL A 137 -7.99 -4.49 6.49
CA VAL A 137 -8.00 -5.92 6.16
C VAL A 137 -9.40 -6.38 5.73
N ALA A 138 -10.45 -5.91 6.39
CA ALA A 138 -11.83 -6.24 6.04
C ALA A 138 -12.19 -5.72 4.63
N ALA A 139 -11.74 -4.53 4.26
CA ALA A 139 -11.92 -3.98 2.91
C ALA A 139 -11.21 -4.84 1.86
N ALA A 140 -9.97 -5.27 2.12
CA ALA A 140 -9.23 -6.19 1.24
C ALA A 140 -9.99 -7.51 1.05
N SER A 141 -10.43 -8.13 2.15
CA SER A 141 -11.20 -9.37 2.15
C SER A 141 -12.50 -9.24 1.35
N ALA A 142 -13.22 -8.13 1.51
CA ALA A 142 -14.44 -7.85 0.77
C ALA A 142 -14.18 -7.76 -0.75
N LEU A 143 -13.07 -7.15 -1.17
CA LEU A 143 -12.67 -7.08 -2.57
C LEU A 143 -12.34 -8.46 -3.15
N VAL A 144 -11.60 -9.30 -2.42
CA VAL A 144 -11.32 -10.69 -2.85
C VAL A 144 -12.62 -11.46 -3.06
N ARG A 145 -13.52 -11.44 -2.08
CA ARG A 145 -14.82 -12.14 -2.16
C ARG A 145 -15.67 -11.61 -3.32
N TRP A 146 -15.62 -10.31 -3.59
CA TRP A 146 -16.30 -9.72 -4.73
C TRP A 146 -15.71 -10.19 -6.07
N GLY A 147 -14.38 -10.26 -6.18
CA GLY A 147 -13.69 -10.79 -7.35
C GLY A 147 -14.07 -12.24 -7.64
N GLU A 148 -14.08 -13.09 -6.62
CA GLU A 148 -14.54 -14.49 -6.72
C GLU A 148 -15.98 -14.61 -7.24
N LEU A 149 -16.88 -13.76 -6.74
CA LEU A 149 -18.30 -13.77 -7.13
C LEU A 149 -18.55 -13.23 -8.54
N THR A 150 -17.71 -12.30 -9.01
CA THR A 150 -17.89 -11.63 -10.31
C THR A 150 -16.98 -12.16 -11.41
N GLY A 151 -16.00 -13.00 -11.07
CA GLY A 151 -14.99 -13.49 -12.00
C GLY A 151 -14.08 -12.37 -12.52
N ARG A 152 -13.83 -11.35 -11.69
CA ARG A 152 -13.03 -10.17 -12.01
C ARG A 152 -11.89 -10.01 -11.03
#